data_AF-A0A6P0HS10-F1
#
_entry.id   AF-A0A6P0HS10-F1
#
_cell.length_a   1.000
_cell.length_b   1.000
_cell.length_c   1.000
_cell.angle_alpha   90.00
_cell.angle_beta   90.00
_cell.angle_gamma   90.00
#
_symmetry.space_group_name_H-M   'P 1'
#
loop_
_entity.id
_entity.type
_entity.pdbx_description
1 polymer ?
#
loop_
_entity_poly.entity_id
_entity_poly.type
_entity_poly.pdbx_seq_one_letter_code
_entity_poly.pdbx_strand_id
1 'polypeptide(L)'
;DKVVFDGVSSDGTFSSGILSQVALGAEGNGGSVNIRAGSLEVKNGAQINSSTFSTGNAGNMEIAAEDKVVFDGISPDGTFSSGILSQVGLGAEGNAGDVTITARDLTVENGAQIAASTFGTGNAGSVEINATDTVVLDGGEAESFTGVDSSVQAEAEGDAEGVTITTGSLEVKNGAQINSNTFSIGNAGNMEITAEDTVVFDGISPDGTFSSGILSQVASGAEGNAGDVTITARDLTVENGAQIAASTFGTGNAGSVEINATDTVVLDGGEAESFTGVDSSVQAEAEGDAEGVTITTGSLEVKNG
;
A
#
# COMPACT_ATOMS: atom_id res chain seq x y z
N ASP A 1 -6.53 -26.60 -4.18
CA ASP A 1 -6.40 -26.32 -5.63
C ASP A 1 -5.67 -25.00 -5.89
N LYS A 2 -4.97 -24.85 -7.02
CA LYS A 2 -4.18 -23.66 -7.37
C LYS A 2 -4.88 -22.85 -8.48
N VAL A 3 -4.99 -21.54 -8.33
CA VAL A 3 -5.48 -20.58 -9.34
C VAL A 3 -4.30 -19.74 -9.83
N VAL A 4 -4.21 -19.53 -11.15
CA VAL A 4 -3.15 -18.72 -11.76
C VAL A 4 -3.74 -17.79 -12.82
N PHE A 5 -3.42 -16.50 -12.72
CA PHE A 5 -3.57 -15.53 -13.79
C PHE A 5 -2.18 -15.09 -14.24
N ASP A 6 -1.93 -15.12 -15.55
CA ASP A 6 -0.60 -14.90 -16.10
C ASP A 6 -0.68 -14.12 -17.41
N GLY A 7 0.03 -13.00 -17.46
CA GLY A 7 0.32 -12.28 -18.68
C GLY A 7 -0.78 -11.33 -19.16
N VAL A 8 -0.61 -10.93 -20.42
CA VAL A 8 -1.49 -10.03 -21.17
C VAL A 8 -1.84 -10.65 -22.53
N SER A 9 -2.80 -10.08 -23.24
CA SER A 9 -3.13 -10.45 -24.61
C SER A 9 -1.92 -10.33 -25.54
N SER A 10 -1.93 -11.06 -26.65
CA SER A 10 -0.79 -11.08 -27.59
C SER A 10 -0.43 -9.73 -28.19
N ASP A 11 -1.38 -8.78 -28.21
CA ASP A 11 -1.19 -7.41 -28.66
C ASP A 11 -0.94 -6.42 -27.50
N GLY A 12 -0.84 -6.91 -26.26
CA GLY A 12 -0.60 -6.11 -25.06
C GLY A 12 -1.77 -5.24 -24.62
N THR A 13 -2.95 -5.38 -25.21
CA THR A 13 -4.09 -4.46 -24.97
C THR A 13 -4.93 -4.83 -23.74
N PHE A 14 -4.90 -6.08 -23.29
CA PHE A 14 -5.70 -6.55 -22.16
C PHE A 14 -4.88 -7.40 -21.21
N SER A 15 -5.06 -7.22 -19.91
CA SER A 15 -4.53 -8.12 -18.88
C SER A 15 -5.32 -9.44 -18.83
N SER A 16 -4.63 -10.55 -18.55
CA SER A 16 -5.29 -11.78 -18.09
C SER A 16 -5.91 -11.53 -16.72
N GLY A 17 -7.14 -11.96 -16.45
CA GLY A 17 -7.75 -11.59 -15.18
C GLY A 17 -9.22 -11.91 -14.94
N ILE A 18 -9.70 -11.40 -13.80
CA ILE A 18 -11.13 -11.27 -13.47
C ILE A 18 -11.46 -9.77 -13.45
N LEU A 19 -12.53 -9.39 -14.14
CA LEU A 19 -12.96 -8.00 -14.24
C LEU A 19 -14.44 -7.87 -13.84
N SER A 20 -14.73 -6.96 -12.90
CA SER A 20 -16.07 -6.58 -12.47
C SER A 20 -16.19 -5.05 -12.40
N GLN A 21 -16.37 -4.42 -13.56
CA GLN A 21 -16.18 -2.98 -13.71
C GLN A 21 -17.42 -2.21 -14.15
N VAL A 22 -17.48 -0.94 -13.75
CA VAL A 22 -18.38 0.06 -14.37
C VAL A 22 -17.61 0.74 -15.49
N ALA A 23 -17.94 0.42 -16.74
CA ALA A 23 -17.23 0.97 -17.90
C ALA A 23 -17.52 2.45 -18.13
N LEU A 24 -16.65 3.12 -18.89
CA LEU A 24 -16.82 4.52 -19.31
C LEU A 24 -18.20 4.76 -19.92
N GLY A 25 -18.92 5.77 -19.41
CA GLY A 25 -20.26 6.14 -19.88
C GLY A 25 -21.40 5.24 -19.40
N ALA A 26 -21.11 4.26 -18.54
CA ALA A 26 -22.14 3.49 -17.84
C ALA A 26 -22.55 4.19 -16.53
N GLU A 27 -23.69 3.78 -15.97
CA GLU A 27 -24.12 4.19 -14.63
C GLU A 27 -24.56 2.94 -13.87
N GLY A 28 -23.98 2.71 -12.69
CA GLY A 28 -24.26 1.54 -11.87
C GLY A 28 -23.09 1.19 -10.97
N ASN A 29 -23.28 0.20 -10.09
CA ASN A 29 -22.22 -0.24 -9.18
C ASN A 29 -21.53 -1.50 -9.71
N GLY A 30 -20.21 -1.59 -9.52
CA GLY A 30 -19.42 -2.80 -9.74
C GLY A 30 -19.86 -3.93 -8.82
N GLY A 31 -19.80 -5.16 -9.33
CA GLY A 31 -20.07 -6.35 -8.52
C GLY A 31 -18.82 -6.76 -7.73
N SER A 32 -18.99 -7.50 -6.64
CA SER A 32 -17.86 -8.00 -5.87
C SER A 32 -17.11 -9.15 -6.57
N VAL A 33 -15.79 -9.23 -6.36
CA VAL A 33 -14.95 -10.37 -6.79
C VAL A 33 -14.60 -11.21 -5.57
N ASN A 34 -14.83 -12.52 -5.63
CA ASN A 34 -14.54 -13.44 -4.53
C ASN A 34 -13.73 -14.63 -5.06
N ILE A 35 -12.54 -14.87 -4.52
CA ILE A 35 -11.67 -15.99 -4.90
C ILE A 35 -11.41 -16.85 -3.67
N ARG A 36 -11.72 -18.16 -3.79
CA ARG A 36 -11.38 -19.17 -2.78
C ARG A 36 -10.50 -20.23 -3.44
N ALA A 37 -9.28 -20.40 -2.94
CA ALA A 37 -8.30 -21.33 -3.51
C ALA A 37 -7.41 -21.95 -2.43
N GLY A 38 -6.64 -22.97 -2.80
CA GLY A 38 -5.48 -23.39 -2.00
C GLY A 38 -4.33 -22.40 -2.16
N SER A 39 -4.00 -22.02 -3.40
CA SER A 39 -3.04 -20.95 -3.68
C SER A 39 -3.51 -20.09 -4.85
N LEU A 40 -3.14 -18.81 -4.86
CA LEU A 40 -3.39 -17.86 -5.94
C LEU A 40 -2.06 -17.26 -6.42
N GLU A 41 -1.84 -17.21 -7.73
CA GLU A 41 -0.72 -16.48 -8.35
C GLU A 41 -1.25 -15.55 -9.45
N VAL A 42 -0.85 -14.28 -9.41
CA VAL A 42 -1.20 -13.24 -10.38
C VAL A 42 0.10 -12.62 -10.89
N LYS A 43 0.43 -12.86 -12.17
CA LYS A 43 1.79 -12.62 -12.67
C LYS A 43 1.83 -11.91 -14.03
N ASN A 44 2.97 -11.29 -14.31
CA ASN A 44 3.34 -10.75 -15.63
C ASN A 44 2.31 -9.77 -16.23
N GLY A 45 1.73 -8.92 -15.40
CA GLY A 45 0.72 -7.92 -15.78
C GLY A 45 -0.73 -8.39 -15.70
N ALA A 46 -0.98 -9.58 -15.14
CA ALA A 46 -2.33 -10.07 -14.91
C ALA A 46 -3.05 -9.32 -13.77
N GLN A 47 -4.38 -9.17 -13.83
CA GLN A 47 -5.11 -8.32 -12.89
C GLN A 47 -6.39 -8.97 -12.37
N ILE A 48 -6.69 -8.75 -11.09
CA ILE A 48 -8.02 -8.92 -10.51
C ILE A 48 -8.57 -7.52 -10.28
N ASN A 49 -9.68 -7.18 -10.92
CA ASN A 49 -10.12 -5.78 -10.98
C ASN A 49 -11.61 -5.62 -10.73
N SER A 50 -11.96 -4.68 -9.87
CA SER A 50 -13.34 -4.33 -9.55
C SER A 50 -13.62 -2.82 -9.59
N SER A 51 -12.94 -2.08 -10.47
CA SER A 51 -12.95 -0.62 -10.57
C SER A 51 -14.22 -0.01 -11.20
N THR A 52 -14.45 1.27 -10.92
CA THR A 52 -15.43 2.13 -11.61
C THR A 52 -14.71 3.17 -12.48
N PHE A 53 -15.16 3.37 -13.71
CA PHE A 53 -14.63 4.38 -14.65
C PHE A 53 -15.73 5.38 -15.09
N SER A 54 -16.82 5.47 -14.34
CA SER A 54 -17.96 6.34 -14.63
C SER A 54 -18.72 6.63 -13.34
N THR A 55 -20.05 6.77 -13.36
CA THR A 55 -20.85 6.99 -12.15
C THR A 55 -21.25 5.68 -11.48
N GLY A 56 -20.95 5.58 -10.19
CA GLY A 56 -21.30 4.49 -9.28
C GLY A 56 -20.08 3.82 -8.64
N ASN A 57 -20.31 3.07 -7.57
CA ASN A 57 -19.22 2.53 -6.74
C ASN A 57 -18.55 1.33 -7.38
N ALA A 58 -17.24 1.18 -7.15
CA ALA A 58 -16.52 -0.07 -7.36
C ALA A 58 -17.04 -1.18 -6.42
N GLY A 59 -16.71 -2.42 -6.76
CA GLY A 59 -17.08 -3.60 -5.97
C GLY A 59 -15.97 -4.04 -5.02
N ASN A 60 -16.33 -4.58 -3.86
CA ASN A 60 -15.35 -5.15 -2.92
C ASN A 60 -14.71 -6.43 -3.47
N MET A 61 -13.48 -6.70 -3.07
CA MET A 61 -12.74 -7.89 -3.48
C MET A 61 -12.24 -8.70 -2.28
N GLU A 62 -12.60 -9.97 -2.24
CA GLU A 62 -12.19 -10.93 -1.19
C GLU A 62 -11.36 -12.05 -1.81
N ILE A 63 -10.12 -12.22 -1.35
CA ILE A 63 -9.26 -13.38 -1.66
C ILE A 63 -9.07 -14.19 -0.39
N ALA A 64 -9.41 -15.48 -0.43
CA ALA A 64 -9.08 -16.43 0.61
C ALA A 64 -8.30 -17.60 0.00
N ALA A 65 -7.02 -17.72 0.36
CA ALA A 65 -6.15 -18.82 0.00
C ALA A 65 -5.71 -19.59 1.25
N GLU A 66 -5.71 -20.92 1.21
CA GLU A 66 -5.26 -21.73 2.37
C GLU A 66 -3.74 -21.68 2.57
N ASP A 67 -2.99 -21.49 1.48
CA ASP A 67 -1.52 -21.62 1.46
C ASP A 67 -0.84 -20.30 1.10
N LYS A 68 -0.96 -19.82 -0.14
CA LYS A 68 -0.25 -18.60 -0.54
C LYS A 68 -1.00 -17.76 -1.57
N VAL A 69 -0.76 -16.46 -1.50
CA VAL A 69 -1.13 -15.48 -2.52
C VAL A 69 0.15 -14.81 -3.01
N VAL A 70 0.36 -14.77 -4.33
CA VAL A 70 1.52 -14.13 -4.95
C VAL A 70 1.07 -13.17 -6.03
N PHE A 71 1.47 -11.90 -5.93
CA PHE A 71 1.42 -10.92 -7.00
C PHE A 71 2.85 -10.60 -7.44
N ASP A 72 3.18 -10.80 -8.71
CA ASP A 72 4.56 -10.71 -9.18
C ASP A 72 4.66 -10.10 -10.58
N GLY A 73 5.42 -9.02 -10.69
CA GLY A 73 5.83 -8.48 -11.97
C GLY A 73 4.86 -7.49 -12.62
N ILE A 74 5.28 -6.96 -13.74
CA ILE A 74 4.53 -6.09 -14.66
C ILE A 74 4.41 -6.76 -16.05
N SER A 75 3.57 -6.22 -16.92
CA SER A 75 3.52 -6.66 -18.32
C SER A 75 4.84 -6.32 -19.04
N PRO A 76 5.22 -7.05 -20.10
CA PRO A 76 6.49 -6.83 -20.81
C PRO A 76 6.72 -5.42 -21.37
N ASP A 77 5.63 -4.68 -21.62
CA ASP A 77 5.64 -3.29 -22.10
C ASP A 77 5.54 -2.26 -20.96
N GLY A 78 5.42 -2.71 -19.71
CA GLY A 78 5.25 -1.88 -18.52
C GLY A 78 3.87 -1.26 -18.35
N THR A 79 2.90 -1.60 -19.20
CA THR A 79 1.55 -1.00 -19.17
C THR A 79 0.72 -1.44 -17.96
N PHE A 80 0.87 -2.69 -17.52
CA PHE A 80 0.06 -3.26 -16.45
C PHE A 80 0.94 -3.81 -15.33
N SER A 81 0.72 -3.35 -14.09
CA SER A 81 1.17 -4.08 -12.91
C SER A 81 0.31 -5.31 -12.66
N SER A 82 0.96 -6.40 -12.25
CA SER A 82 0.22 -7.53 -11.70
C SER A 82 -0.43 -7.12 -10.40
N GLY A 83 -1.67 -7.52 -10.15
CA GLY A 83 -2.29 -7.03 -8.93
C GLY A 83 -3.76 -7.29 -8.73
N ILE A 84 -4.24 -6.73 -7.63
CA ILE A 84 -5.65 -6.58 -7.30
C ILE A 84 -5.97 -5.08 -7.20
N LEU A 85 -6.93 -4.61 -8.01
CA LEU A 85 -7.19 -3.19 -8.23
C LEU A 85 -8.67 -2.85 -8.05
N SER A 86 -8.98 -2.07 -7.02
CA SER A 86 -10.31 -1.52 -6.73
C SER A 86 -10.25 0.00 -6.81
N GLN A 87 -10.54 0.57 -7.97
CA GLN A 87 -10.25 1.99 -8.19
C GLN A 87 -11.46 2.80 -8.65
N VAL A 88 -11.47 4.07 -8.31
CA VAL A 88 -12.27 5.10 -8.99
C VAL A 88 -11.39 5.72 -10.05
N GLY A 89 -11.74 5.55 -11.32
CA GLY A 89 -10.94 6.04 -12.45
C GLY A 89 -10.96 7.57 -12.60
N LEU A 90 -10.06 8.09 -13.42
CA LEU A 90 -9.99 9.52 -13.74
C LEU A 90 -11.33 10.05 -14.27
N GLY A 91 -11.87 11.06 -13.59
CA GLY A 91 -13.16 11.68 -13.93
C GLY A 91 -14.40 10.81 -13.63
N ALA A 92 -14.23 9.67 -12.95
CA ALA A 92 -15.33 8.86 -12.43
C ALA A 92 -15.86 9.45 -11.11
N GLU A 93 -17.10 9.09 -10.76
CA GLU A 93 -17.74 9.51 -9.50
C GLU A 93 -18.31 8.28 -8.78
N GLY A 94 -17.84 8.02 -7.58
CA GLY A 94 -18.20 6.86 -6.76
C GLY A 94 -17.07 6.50 -5.82
N ASN A 95 -17.29 5.54 -4.93
CA ASN A 95 -16.25 5.08 -4.01
C ASN A 95 -15.54 3.83 -4.56
N ALA A 96 -14.25 3.71 -4.28
CA ALA A 96 -13.51 2.45 -4.45
C ALA A 96 -14.07 1.39 -3.48
N GLY A 97 -14.02 0.13 -3.87
CA GLY A 97 -14.39 -0.99 -3.01
C GLY A 97 -13.21 -1.45 -2.15
N ASP A 98 -13.50 -2.09 -1.03
CA ASP A 98 -12.47 -2.62 -0.13
C ASP A 98 -11.77 -3.86 -0.72
N VAL A 99 -10.53 -4.09 -0.31
CA VAL A 99 -9.74 -5.28 -0.66
C VAL A 99 -9.39 -6.04 0.61
N THR A 100 -9.85 -7.30 0.71
CA THR A 100 -9.51 -8.20 1.82
C THR A 100 -8.76 -9.42 1.28
N ILE A 101 -7.59 -9.71 1.86
CA ILE A 101 -6.79 -10.88 1.53
C ILE A 101 -6.56 -11.71 2.80
N THR A 102 -6.89 -13.00 2.74
CA THR A 102 -6.55 -13.99 3.77
C THR A 102 -5.70 -15.09 3.17
N ALA A 103 -4.53 -15.35 3.75
CA ALA A 103 -3.59 -16.36 3.30
C ALA A 103 -2.76 -16.93 4.47
N ARG A 104 -1.97 -17.98 4.22
CA ARG A 104 -0.87 -18.33 5.14
C ARG A 104 0.34 -17.45 4.82
N ASP A 105 0.73 -17.37 3.55
CA ASP A 105 1.77 -16.46 3.04
C ASP A 105 1.23 -15.49 1.97
N LEU A 106 1.61 -14.21 2.04
CA LEU A 106 1.39 -13.22 0.98
C LEU A 106 2.74 -12.66 0.47
N THR A 107 2.90 -12.63 -0.85
CA THR A 107 4.04 -11.99 -1.51
C THR A 107 3.57 -11.00 -2.57
N VAL A 108 4.12 -9.79 -2.57
CA VAL A 108 3.95 -8.76 -3.59
C VAL A 108 5.34 -8.30 -4.03
N GLU A 109 5.69 -8.55 -5.29
CA GLU A 109 7.05 -8.32 -5.75
C GLU A 109 7.15 -7.75 -7.18
N ASN A 110 8.30 -7.13 -7.48
CA ASN A 110 8.71 -6.76 -8.83
C ASN A 110 7.73 -5.84 -9.59
N GLY A 111 7.18 -4.82 -8.93
CA GLY A 111 6.24 -3.85 -9.54
C GLY A 111 4.77 -4.24 -9.41
N ALA A 112 4.45 -5.30 -8.67
CA ALA A 112 3.09 -5.74 -8.40
C ALA A 112 2.40 -4.89 -7.31
N GLN A 113 1.06 -4.85 -7.35
CA GLN A 113 0.26 -3.90 -6.56
C GLN A 113 -1.00 -4.52 -5.96
N ILE A 114 -1.32 -4.11 -4.73
CA ILE A 114 -2.63 -4.27 -4.08
C ILE A 114 -3.17 -2.86 -3.86
N ALA A 115 -4.20 -2.45 -4.61
CA ALA A 115 -4.62 -1.05 -4.62
C ALA A 115 -6.14 -0.89 -4.47
N ALA A 116 -6.53 0.05 -3.61
CA ALA A 116 -7.89 0.50 -3.36
C ALA A 116 -8.01 2.04 -3.49
N SER A 117 -7.47 2.62 -4.56
CA SER A 117 -7.23 4.07 -4.69
C SER A 117 -8.34 4.82 -5.44
N THR A 118 -8.45 6.14 -5.23
CA THR A 118 -9.34 7.02 -6.01
C THR A 118 -8.54 7.98 -6.88
N PHE A 119 -8.88 8.05 -8.18
CA PHE A 119 -8.37 9.02 -9.16
C PHE A 119 -9.49 9.99 -9.62
N GLY A 120 -10.68 9.89 -9.03
CA GLY A 120 -11.86 10.66 -9.39
C GLY A 120 -12.49 11.31 -8.16
N THR A 121 -13.81 11.44 -8.16
CA THR A 121 -14.56 11.95 -7.01
C THR A 121 -15.17 10.80 -6.22
N GLY A 122 -14.90 10.75 -4.91
CA GLY A 122 -15.33 9.73 -3.98
C GLY A 122 -14.15 9.04 -3.30
N ASN A 123 -14.43 8.34 -2.21
CA ASN A 123 -13.39 7.80 -1.32
C ASN A 123 -12.62 6.65 -1.98
N ALA A 124 -11.35 6.54 -1.60
CA ALA A 124 -10.59 5.30 -1.75
C ALA A 124 -11.22 4.19 -0.86
N GLY A 125 -10.82 2.94 -1.06
CA GLY A 125 -11.26 1.79 -0.27
C GLY A 125 -10.19 1.40 0.74
N SER A 126 -10.57 0.60 1.73
CA SER A 126 -9.62 0.03 2.69
C SER A 126 -8.90 -1.19 2.10
N VAL A 127 -7.66 -1.43 2.55
CA VAL A 127 -6.96 -2.69 2.27
C VAL A 127 -6.70 -3.44 3.58
N GLU A 128 -7.24 -4.64 3.68
CA GLU A 128 -7.06 -5.53 4.83
C GLU A 128 -6.32 -6.80 4.41
N ILE A 129 -5.18 -7.07 5.05
CA ILE A 129 -4.35 -8.26 4.81
C ILE A 129 -4.25 -9.05 6.11
N ASN A 130 -4.68 -10.31 6.06
CA ASN A 130 -4.59 -11.27 7.14
C ASN A 130 -3.77 -12.48 6.67
N ALA A 131 -2.47 -12.49 6.96
CA ALA A 131 -1.61 -13.64 6.74
C ALA A 131 -1.38 -14.37 8.07
N THR A 132 -1.30 -15.70 8.11
CA THR A 132 -0.97 -16.38 9.37
C THR A 132 0.53 -16.44 9.62
N ASP A 133 1.34 -16.50 8.56
CA ASP A 133 2.79 -16.71 8.67
C ASP A 133 3.52 -15.44 8.22
N THR A 134 3.46 -15.10 6.93
CA THR A 134 4.30 -14.03 6.38
C THR A 134 3.60 -13.11 5.38
N VAL A 135 3.98 -11.82 5.41
CA VAL A 135 3.74 -10.84 4.35
C VAL A 135 5.10 -10.33 3.88
N VAL A 136 5.37 -10.42 2.59
CA VAL A 136 6.60 -9.91 1.96
C VAL A 136 6.22 -8.95 0.84
N LEU A 137 6.68 -7.70 0.95
CA LEU A 137 6.63 -6.71 -0.11
C LEU A 137 8.07 -6.42 -0.55
N ASP A 138 8.40 -6.70 -1.80
CA ASP A 138 9.77 -6.60 -2.31
C ASP A 138 9.80 -5.89 -3.67
N GLY A 139 10.34 -4.66 -3.70
CA GLY A 139 10.44 -3.89 -4.93
C GLY A 139 11.37 -4.53 -5.97
N GLY A 140 12.30 -5.38 -5.52
CA GLY A 140 13.30 -6.02 -6.37
C GLY A 140 14.07 -4.99 -7.20
N GLU A 141 14.07 -5.19 -8.51
CA GLU A 141 14.71 -4.28 -9.47
C GLU A 141 13.68 -3.41 -10.24
N ALA A 142 12.42 -3.37 -9.79
CA ALA A 142 11.39 -2.61 -10.48
C ALA A 142 11.57 -1.10 -10.27
N GLU A 143 11.50 -0.34 -11.36
CA GLU A 143 11.45 1.14 -11.32
C GLU A 143 10.02 1.67 -11.04
N SER A 144 9.04 0.76 -10.93
CA SER A 144 7.64 1.07 -10.64
C SER A 144 7.30 0.76 -9.19
N PHE A 145 6.32 1.48 -8.64
CA PHE A 145 5.75 1.22 -7.32
C PHE A 145 5.40 -0.27 -7.14
N THR A 146 5.83 -0.82 -6.01
CA THR A 146 5.49 -2.17 -5.53
C THR A 146 4.90 -2.06 -4.13
N GLY A 147 3.78 -2.74 -3.89
CA GLY A 147 3.23 -2.87 -2.54
C GLY A 147 1.73 -2.60 -2.45
N VAL A 148 1.33 -1.91 -1.38
CA VAL A 148 -0.07 -1.74 -0.97
C VAL A 148 -0.45 -0.26 -0.99
N ASP A 149 -1.58 0.10 -1.58
CA ASP A 149 -2.02 1.49 -1.74
C ASP A 149 -3.51 1.68 -1.44
N SER A 150 -3.83 2.58 -0.51
CA SER A 150 -5.17 3.15 -0.29
C SER A 150 -5.04 4.67 -0.29
N SER A 151 -5.03 5.27 -1.49
CA SER A 151 -4.65 6.68 -1.66
C SER A 151 -5.65 7.49 -2.49
N VAL A 152 -5.68 8.79 -2.21
CA VAL A 152 -6.36 9.82 -3.00
C VAL A 152 -5.34 10.42 -3.97
N GLN A 153 -5.51 10.15 -5.26
CA GLN A 153 -4.51 10.47 -6.27
C GLN A 153 -4.61 11.92 -6.74
N ALA A 154 -3.65 12.36 -7.55
CA ALA A 154 -3.64 13.72 -8.09
C ALA A 154 -4.94 14.02 -8.86
N GLU A 155 -5.47 15.22 -8.71
CA GLU A 155 -6.74 15.67 -9.30
C GLU A 155 -8.01 14.96 -8.78
N ALA A 156 -7.88 14.05 -7.81
CA ALA A 156 -9.00 13.39 -7.15
C ALA A 156 -9.56 14.22 -5.97
N GLU A 157 -10.77 13.88 -5.52
CA GLU A 157 -11.40 14.42 -4.31
C GLU A 157 -12.09 13.30 -3.55
N GLY A 158 -11.70 13.07 -2.30
CA GLY A 158 -12.25 12.02 -1.43
C GLY A 158 -11.27 11.70 -0.31
N ASP A 159 -11.67 10.85 0.63
CA ASP A 159 -10.77 10.41 1.70
C ASP A 159 -10.19 9.01 1.38
N ALA A 160 -8.98 8.74 1.88
CA ALA A 160 -8.45 7.39 1.97
C ALA A 160 -8.91 6.70 3.25
N GLU A 161 -9.23 5.41 3.15
CA GLU A 161 -9.78 4.64 4.27
C GLU A 161 -8.67 3.90 5.05
N GLY A 162 -7.50 3.67 4.43
CA GLY A 162 -6.32 3.17 5.11
C GLY A 162 -5.96 1.70 4.83
N VAL A 163 -4.99 1.19 5.59
CA VAL A 163 -4.44 -0.16 5.41
C VAL A 163 -4.27 -0.85 6.76
N THR A 164 -4.73 -2.09 6.86
CA THR A 164 -4.53 -2.96 8.03
C THR A 164 -3.82 -4.23 7.61
N ILE A 165 -2.72 -4.58 8.29
CA ILE A 165 -1.98 -5.83 8.07
C ILE A 165 -1.84 -6.58 9.40
N THR A 166 -2.37 -7.80 9.46
CA THR A 166 -2.13 -8.76 10.54
C THR A 166 -1.35 -9.96 10.00
N THR A 167 -0.20 -10.27 10.61
CA THR A 167 0.70 -11.34 10.14
C THR A 167 1.54 -11.96 11.26
N GLY A 168 2.20 -13.08 11.01
CA GLY A 168 3.28 -13.57 11.87
C GLY A 168 4.50 -12.65 11.77
N SER A 169 4.97 -12.42 10.54
CA SER A 169 6.05 -11.48 10.22
C SER A 169 5.75 -10.64 8.97
N LEU A 170 6.26 -9.42 8.94
CA LEU A 170 6.21 -8.49 7.80
C LEU A 170 7.62 -8.11 7.36
N GLU A 171 7.89 -8.21 6.06
CA GLU A 171 9.08 -7.64 5.41
C GLU A 171 8.65 -6.68 4.30
N VAL A 172 9.19 -5.46 4.32
CA VAL A 172 9.01 -4.45 3.27
C VAL A 172 10.38 -3.96 2.83
N LYS A 173 10.80 -4.31 1.62
CA LYS A 173 12.19 -4.11 1.19
C LYS A 173 12.37 -3.66 -0.25
N ASN A 174 13.58 -3.21 -0.56
CA ASN A 174 14.03 -2.80 -1.90
C ASN A 174 13.10 -1.76 -2.57
N GLY A 175 12.60 -0.80 -1.80
CA GLY A 175 11.71 0.27 -2.28
C GLY A 175 10.22 -0.08 -2.32
N ALA A 176 9.81 -1.25 -1.81
CA ALA A 176 8.38 -1.55 -1.64
C ALA A 176 7.72 -0.68 -0.56
N GLN A 177 6.43 -0.38 -0.71
CA GLN A 177 5.75 0.58 0.16
C GLN A 177 4.34 0.14 0.58
N ILE A 178 3.91 0.58 1.76
CA ILE A 178 2.53 0.52 2.24
C ILE A 178 2.06 1.97 2.38
N ASN A 179 1.06 2.36 1.59
CA ASN A 179 0.69 3.76 1.46
C ASN A 179 -0.78 3.99 1.82
N SER A 180 -1.00 5.09 2.55
CA SER A 180 -2.28 5.76 2.56
C SER A 180 -2.09 7.27 2.44
N ASN A 181 -1.94 7.73 1.21
CA ASN A 181 -1.54 9.11 0.91
C ASN A 181 -2.71 9.91 0.32
N THR A 182 -2.61 11.23 0.41
CA THR A 182 -3.41 12.17 -0.36
C THR A 182 -2.52 13.07 -1.21
N PHE A 183 -2.75 13.08 -2.51
CA PHE A 183 -2.05 13.88 -3.50
C PHE A 183 -2.90 15.05 -4.02
N SER A 184 -4.10 15.25 -3.45
CA SER A 184 -5.08 16.23 -3.91
C SER A 184 -5.95 16.71 -2.73
N ILE A 185 -7.27 16.51 -2.75
CA ILE A 185 -8.18 16.99 -1.72
C ILE A 185 -8.78 15.80 -0.96
N GLY A 186 -8.61 15.84 0.36
CA GLY A 186 -9.16 14.89 1.33
C GLY A 186 -8.07 14.23 2.17
N ASN A 187 -8.47 13.53 3.22
CA ASN A 187 -7.57 13.01 4.23
C ASN A 187 -6.93 11.69 3.79
N ALA A 188 -5.69 11.47 4.22
CA ALA A 188 -5.07 10.17 4.22
C ALA A 188 -5.67 9.26 5.30
N GLY A 189 -5.63 7.95 5.08
CA GLY A 189 -6.20 6.95 5.97
C GLY A 189 -5.20 6.47 7.02
N ASN A 190 -5.72 5.93 8.12
CA ASN A 190 -4.88 5.35 9.16
C ASN A 190 -4.26 4.03 8.67
N MET A 191 -3.07 3.72 9.15
CA MET A 191 -2.43 2.44 8.87
C MET A 191 -2.05 1.71 10.14
N GLU A 192 -2.39 0.43 10.19
CA GLU A 192 -2.16 -0.44 11.34
C GLU A 192 -1.46 -1.72 10.90
N ILE A 193 -0.31 -2.01 11.52
CA ILE A 193 0.42 -3.26 11.35
C ILE A 193 0.46 -3.97 12.70
N THR A 194 0.00 -5.22 12.72
CA THR A 194 0.17 -6.14 13.85
C THR A 194 0.92 -7.38 13.37
N ALA A 195 2.15 -7.54 13.84
CA ALA A 195 2.94 -8.75 13.61
C ALA A 195 3.16 -9.51 14.93
N GLU A 196 3.05 -10.84 14.92
CA GLU A 196 3.36 -11.65 16.12
C GLU A 196 4.86 -11.63 16.48
N ASP A 197 5.71 -11.62 15.45
CA ASP A 197 7.16 -11.73 15.57
C ASP A 197 7.87 -10.45 15.10
N THR A 198 8.09 -10.29 13.80
CA THR A 198 9.01 -9.27 13.28
C THR A 198 8.35 -8.36 12.26
N VAL A 199 8.68 -7.07 12.33
CA VAL A 199 8.45 -6.11 11.24
C VAL A 199 9.81 -5.58 10.79
N VAL A 200 10.09 -5.67 9.48
CA VAL A 200 11.33 -5.18 8.89
C VAL A 200 11.01 -4.25 7.72
N PHE A 201 11.53 -3.03 7.78
CA PHE A 201 11.61 -2.11 6.65
C PHE A 201 13.08 -1.93 6.27
N ASP A 202 13.45 -2.28 5.03
CA ASP A 202 14.86 -2.31 4.61
C ASP A 202 15.06 -1.71 3.21
N GLY A 203 15.95 -0.73 3.10
CA GLY A 203 16.49 -0.31 1.82
C GLY A 203 15.64 0.71 1.07
N ILE A 204 16.05 0.94 -0.17
CA ILE A 204 15.45 1.83 -1.16
C ILE A 204 15.43 1.12 -2.52
N SER A 205 14.66 1.60 -3.48
CA SER A 205 14.68 1.10 -4.86
C SER A 205 16.05 1.36 -5.51
N PRO A 206 16.46 0.58 -6.53
CA PRO A 206 17.78 0.74 -7.16
C PRO A 206 18.06 2.13 -7.73
N ASP A 207 17.03 2.85 -8.18
CA ASP A 207 17.11 4.22 -8.68
C ASP A 207 17.03 5.29 -7.58
N GLY A 208 16.82 4.88 -6.32
CA GLY A 208 16.68 5.73 -5.15
C GLY A 208 15.36 6.51 -5.09
N THR A 209 14.39 6.17 -5.94
CA THR A 209 13.10 6.88 -6.06
C THR A 209 12.15 6.53 -4.92
N PHE A 210 12.14 5.28 -4.47
CA PHE A 210 11.28 4.78 -3.41
C PHE A 210 12.10 4.34 -2.21
N SER A 211 11.81 4.89 -1.04
CA SER A 211 12.26 4.30 0.22
C SER A 211 11.32 3.17 0.60
N SER A 212 11.85 2.04 1.08
CA SER A 212 11.01 1.01 1.67
C SER A 212 10.29 1.58 2.88
N GLY A 213 8.99 1.31 3.04
CA GLY A 213 8.31 1.97 4.16
C GLY A 213 6.81 1.82 4.27
N ILE A 214 6.29 2.51 5.28
CA ILE A 214 4.87 2.75 5.51
C ILE A 214 4.65 4.27 5.58
N LEU A 215 3.87 4.81 4.65
CA LEU A 215 3.77 6.25 4.42
C LEU A 215 2.30 6.72 4.41
N SER A 216 1.97 7.56 5.38
CA SER A 216 0.70 8.28 5.48
C SER A 216 0.98 9.76 5.26
N GLN A 217 0.80 10.24 4.03
CA GLN A 217 1.31 11.57 3.66
C GLN A 217 0.29 12.44 2.93
N VAL A 218 0.36 13.73 3.23
CA VAL A 218 -0.30 14.79 2.45
C VAL A 218 0.75 15.40 1.53
N ALA A 219 0.60 15.24 0.23
CA ALA A 219 1.60 15.67 -0.74
C ALA A 219 1.69 17.20 -0.87
N SER A 220 2.74 17.69 -1.53
CA SER A 220 2.89 19.12 -1.80
C SER A 220 1.73 19.66 -2.64
N GLY A 221 1.09 20.72 -2.16
CA GLY A 221 -0.09 21.32 -2.80
C GLY A 221 -1.42 20.59 -2.57
N ALA A 222 -1.40 19.47 -1.82
CA ALA A 222 -2.62 18.77 -1.39
C ALA A 222 -3.23 19.44 -0.13
N GLU A 223 -4.51 19.21 0.10
CA GLU A 223 -5.27 19.68 1.26
C GLU A 223 -5.98 18.51 1.95
N GLY A 224 -5.62 18.24 3.20
CA GLY A 224 -6.12 17.13 4.02
C GLY A 224 -5.20 16.84 5.18
N ASN A 225 -5.63 16.01 6.13
CA ASN A 225 -4.76 15.55 7.21
C ASN A 225 -4.12 14.21 6.86
N ALA A 226 -2.88 13.98 7.30
CA ALA A 226 -2.28 12.66 7.29
C ALA A 226 -2.95 11.77 8.35
N GLY A 227 -3.13 10.49 8.02
CA GLY A 227 -3.60 9.48 8.98
C GLY A 227 -2.49 9.01 9.93
N ASP A 228 -2.89 8.40 11.03
CA ASP A 228 -1.97 7.83 12.02
C ASP A 228 -1.33 6.52 11.53
N VAL A 229 -0.11 6.25 11.98
CA VAL A 229 0.60 4.98 11.73
C VAL A 229 0.82 4.26 13.05
N THR A 230 0.26 3.06 13.21
CA THR A 230 0.44 2.21 14.39
C THR A 230 1.11 0.89 14.01
N ILE A 231 2.17 0.52 14.71
CA ILE A 231 2.88 -0.74 14.52
C ILE A 231 3.03 -1.48 15.84
N THR A 232 2.53 -2.72 15.89
CA THR A 232 2.71 -3.63 17.02
C THR A 232 3.49 -4.86 16.58
N ALA A 233 4.59 -5.18 17.28
CA ALA A 233 5.44 -6.34 16.96
C ALA A 233 6.18 -6.85 18.21
N ARG A 234 6.91 -7.97 18.09
CA ARG A 234 7.93 -8.32 19.09
C ARG A 234 9.22 -7.54 18.81
N ASP A 235 9.69 -7.57 17.57
CA ASP A 235 10.86 -6.83 17.09
C ASP A 235 10.51 -5.95 15.88
N LEU A 236 10.99 -4.70 15.87
CA LEU A 236 10.91 -3.79 14.71
C LEU A 236 12.32 -3.37 14.28
N THR A 237 12.61 -3.50 12.99
CA THR A 237 13.83 -2.96 12.35
C THR A 237 13.47 -2.02 11.21
N VAL A 238 14.10 -0.86 11.18
CA VAL A 238 14.06 0.10 10.07
C VAL A 238 15.49 0.42 9.68
N GLU A 239 15.90 0.05 8.47
CA GLU A 239 17.30 0.17 8.06
C GLU A 239 17.52 0.60 6.61
N ASN A 240 18.75 1.06 6.32
CA ASN A 240 19.28 1.31 4.98
C ASN A 240 18.44 2.27 4.11
N GLY A 241 17.91 3.35 4.68
CA GLY A 241 17.13 4.36 3.95
C GLY A 241 15.61 4.17 4.05
N ALA A 242 15.15 3.15 4.78
CA ALA A 242 13.74 2.87 4.97
C ALA A 242 13.04 3.84 5.95
N GLN A 243 11.72 4.02 5.80
CA GLN A 243 10.96 5.07 6.47
C GLN A 243 9.60 4.61 7.00
N ILE A 244 9.24 5.12 8.18
CA ILE A 244 7.89 5.06 8.76
C ILE A 244 7.45 6.51 8.92
N ALA A 245 6.44 6.97 8.17
CA ALA A 245 6.11 8.39 8.13
C ALA A 245 4.60 8.66 8.20
N ALA A 246 4.23 9.65 9.00
CA ALA A 246 2.90 10.26 9.04
C ALA A 246 3.05 11.80 8.89
N SER A 247 3.33 12.28 7.68
CA SER A 247 3.85 13.63 7.45
C SER A 247 3.03 14.45 6.45
N THR A 248 3.05 15.76 6.59
CA THR A 248 2.38 16.68 5.66
C THR A 248 3.38 17.58 4.93
N PHE A 249 3.28 17.60 3.62
CA PHE A 249 3.98 18.51 2.69
C PHE A 249 3.03 19.57 2.11
N GLY A 250 1.75 19.51 2.45
CA GLY A 250 0.67 20.37 1.96
C GLY A 250 -0.01 21.14 3.08
N THR A 251 -1.33 21.28 2.98
CA THR A 251 -2.16 21.94 4.00
C THR A 251 -2.96 20.91 4.78
N GLY A 252 -2.83 20.93 6.11
CA GLY A 252 -3.48 20.03 7.07
C GLY A 252 -2.46 19.37 7.98
N ASN A 253 -2.93 18.73 9.05
CA ASN A 253 -2.07 18.21 10.11
C ASN A 253 -1.33 16.94 9.66
N ALA A 254 -0.13 16.75 10.21
CA ALA A 254 0.57 15.47 10.15
C ALA A 254 -0.11 14.46 11.10
N GLY A 255 0.03 13.17 10.84
CA GLY A 255 -0.50 12.11 11.72
C GLY A 255 0.50 11.78 12.82
N SER A 256 0.08 11.01 13.82
CA SER A 256 0.98 10.44 14.82
C SER A 256 1.60 9.13 14.33
N VAL A 257 2.79 8.81 14.85
CA VAL A 257 3.37 7.48 14.69
C VAL A 257 3.53 6.81 16.05
N GLU A 258 2.86 5.68 16.23
CA GLU A 258 2.93 4.86 17.43
C GLU A 258 3.57 3.49 17.15
N ILE A 259 4.66 3.19 17.83
CA ILE A 259 5.37 1.90 17.74
C ILE A 259 5.32 1.22 19.10
N ASN A 260 4.79 0.00 19.13
CA ASN A 260 4.68 -0.85 20.30
C ASN A 260 5.41 -2.18 20.01
N ALA A 261 6.71 -2.24 20.34
CA ALA A 261 7.52 -3.44 20.16
C ALA A 261 7.86 -4.07 21.52
N THR A 262 7.53 -5.33 21.78
CA THR A 262 7.74 -5.89 23.13
C THR A 262 9.21 -6.01 23.50
N ASP A 263 10.07 -6.33 22.53
CA ASP A 263 11.48 -6.66 22.77
C ASP A 263 12.40 -5.55 22.28
N THR A 264 12.46 -5.32 20.95
CA THR A 264 13.43 -4.39 20.37
C THR A 264 12.87 -3.49 19.26
N VAL A 265 13.39 -2.26 19.19
CA VAL A 265 13.32 -1.37 18.03
C VAL A 265 14.73 -1.00 17.62
N VAL A 266 15.07 -1.23 16.35
CA VAL A 266 16.35 -0.85 15.73
C VAL A 266 16.09 0.11 14.58
N LEU A 267 16.70 1.30 14.67
CA LEU A 267 16.75 2.28 13.59
C LEU A 267 18.21 2.42 13.15
N ASP A 268 18.56 1.95 11.95
CA ASP A 268 19.93 1.91 11.46
C ASP A 268 20.05 2.48 10.04
N GLY A 269 20.57 3.70 9.90
CA GLY A 269 20.74 4.28 8.56
C GLY A 269 21.75 3.56 7.67
N GLY A 270 22.58 2.66 8.22
CA GLY A 270 23.58 1.93 7.47
C GLY A 270 24.51 2.89 6.70
N GLU A 271 24.58 2.70 5.38
CA GLU A 271 25.33 3.58 4.46
C GLU A 271 24.37 4.41 3.57
N ALA A 272 23.09 4.51 3.93
CA ALA A 272 22.13 5.26 3.14
C ALA A 272 22.38 6.77 3.24
N GLU A 273 22.31 7.45 2.10
CA GLU A 273 22.42 8.92 2.02
C GLU A 273 21.07 9.62 2.27
N SER A 274 19.98 8.83 2.36
CA SER A 274 18.63 9.29 2.66
C SER A 274 18.28 9.08 4.13
N PHE A 275 17.29 9.84 4.61
CA PHE A 275 16.75 9.65 5.95
C PHE A 275 16.28 8.21 6.16
N THR A 276 16.67 7.65 7.32
CA THR A 276 16.20 6.35 7.82
C THR A 276 15.57 6.56 9.18
N GLY A 277 14.35 6.05 9.37
CA GLY A 277 13.71 6.06 10.68
C GLY A 277 12.23 6.43 10.66
N VAL A 278 11.80 7.13 11.70
CA VAL A 278 10.39 7.39 12.00
C VAL A 278 10.13 8.89 12.02
N ASP A 279 9.11 9.33 11.28
CA ASP A 279 8.79 10.75 11.11
C ASP A 279 7.29 11.05 11.28
N SER A 280 7.00 12.14 11.97
CA SER A 280 5.68 12.79 12.04
C SER A 280 5.96 14.28 12.00
N SER A 281 5.76 14.88 10.83
CA SER A 281 6.25 16.24 10.60
C SER A 281 5.39 17.06 9.65
N VAL A 282 5.45 18.37 9.86
CA VAL A 282 4.99 19.40 8.93
C VAL A 282 6.23 19.92 8.22
N GLN A 283 6.30 19.63 6.92
CA GLN A 283 7.50 19.86 6.11
C GLN A 283 7.64 21.33 5.71
N ALA A 284 8.79 21.67 5.11
CA ALA A 284 9.02 23.05 4.66
C ALA A 284 7.92 23.49 3.68
N GLU A 285 7.38 24.70 3.90
CA GLU A 285 6.29 25.29 3.10
C GLU A 285 4.91 24.65 3.28
N ALA A 286 4.78 23.64 4.14
CA ALA A 286 3.49 23.06 4.56
C ALA A 286 2.83 23.88 5.69
N GLU A 287 1.53 23.68 5.89
CA GLU A 287 0.73 24.29 6.97
C GLU A 287 -0.01 23.20 7.75
N GLY A 288 0.16 23.19 9.08
CA GLY A 288 -0.50 22.24 9.97
C GLY A 288 0.26 22.10 11.28
N ASP A 289 -0.21 21.20 12.14
CA ASP A 289 0.49 20.74 13.34
C ASP A 289 0.98 19.29 13.16
N ALA A 290 2.11 18.94 13.80
CA ALA A 290 2.56 17.57 13.89
C ALA A 290 2.11 16.94 15.22
N GLU A 291 1.59 15.71 15.18
CA GLU A 291 1.05 15.01 16.35
C GLU A 291 2.13 14.22 17.12
N GLY A 292 3.24 13.84 16.46
CA GLY A 292 4.45 13.32 17.09
C GLY A 292 4.70 11.81 16.93
N VAL A 293 5.80 11.35 17.54
CA VAL A 293 6.25 9.94 17.49
C VAL A 293 6.35 9.37 18.90
N THR A 294 5.72 8.22 19.14
CA THR A 294 5.79 7.45 20.39
C THR A 294 6.35 6.06 20.13
N ILE A 295 7.42 5.69 20.84
CA ILE A 295 8.01 4.35 20.77
C ILE A 295 8.00 3.73 22.17
N THR A 296 7.25 2.64 22.32
CA THR A 296 7.23 1.79 23.50
C THR A 296 7.98 0.50 23.21
N THR A 297 9.11 0.28 23.88
CA THR A 297 9.91 -0.95 23.70
C THR A 297 10.76 -1.34 24.88
N GLY A 298 11.14 -2.62 24.94
CA GLY A 298 12.14 -3.14 25.88
C GLY A 298 13.55 -2.59 25.63
N SER A 299 13.90 -2.33 24.37
CA SER A 299 15.18 -1.74 23.96
C SER A 299 15.05 -0.95 22.66
N LEU A 300 15.61 0.26 22.64
CA LEU A 300 15.71 1.10 21.45
C LEU A 300 17.18 1.31 21.07
N GLU A 301 17.56 0.93 19.85
CA GLU A 301 18.86 1.21 19.25
C GLU A 301 18.70 2.16 18.07
N VAL A 302 19.47 3.26 18.05
CA VAL A 302 19.51 4.21 16.94
C VAL A 302 20.97 4.43 16.55
N LYS A 303 21.33 4.14 15.29
CA LYS A 303 22.69 4.21 14.78
C LYS A 303 22.73 4.67 13.32
N ASN A 304 23.88 5.18 12.91
CA ASN A 304 24.18 5.62 11.53
C ASN A 304 23.14 6.61 10.96
N GLY A 305 22.77 7.60 11.76
CA GLY A 305 21.87 8.69 11.34
C GLY A 305 22.59 9.89 10.75
#